data_AF-A0A519QLT0-F1
#
_entry.id   AF-A0A519QLT0-F1
#
_cell.length_a   1.000
_cell.length_b   1.000
_cell.length_c   1.000
_cell.angle_alpha   90.00
_cell.angle_beta   90.00
_cell.angle_gamma   90.00
#
_symmetry.space_group_name_H-M   'P 1'
#
loop_
_entity.id
_entity.type
_entity.pdbx_description
1 polymer ?
#
loop_
_entity_poly.entity_id
_entity_poly.type
_entity_poly.pdbx_seq_one_letter_code
_entity_poly.pdbx_strand_id
1 'polypeptide(L)'
;MADDLYCKVYAIGPATNVAMREVLTTVAGGTFELRTLETGSLIIDLIETAGGDAADFANWPFQLEIDAQPGVGRDDFIAAIRALLDGLRARAVQAVPSCDFEDQLRRASCP
;
A
#
# COMPACT_ATOMS: atom_id res chain seq x y z
N MET A 1 1.83 18.77 -16.54
CA MET A 1 2.09 17.33 -16.68
C MET A 1 1.67 16.77 -15.35
N ALA A 2 0.59 15.98 -15.32
CA ALA A 2 0.24 15.28 -14.10
C ALA A 2 1.41 14.33 -13.85
N ASP A 3 2.12 14.52 -12.75
CA ASP A 3 3.08 13.52 -12.29
C ASP A 3 2.20 12.30 -12.02
N ASP A 4 2.30 11.25 -12.84
CA ASP A 4 1.56 10.00 -12.67
C ASP A 4 2.06 9.32 -11.39
N LEU A 5 1.61 9.84 -10.24
CA LEU A 5 2.00 9.43 -8.90
C LEU A 5 1.33 8.10 -8.57
N TYR A 6 2.03 7.05 -8.94
CA TYR A 6 1.60 5.67 -8.77
C TYR A 6 2.64 4.88 -7.99
N CYS A 7 2.20 4.07 -7.04
CA CYS A 7 3.06 3.10 -6.37
C CYS A 7 2.38 1.75 -6.22
N LYS A 8 3.09 0.69 -6.63
CA LYS A 8 2.68 -0.68 -6.35
C LYS A 8 3.28 -1.14 -5.03
N VAL A 9 2.49 -1.74 -4.16
CA VAL A 9 2.94 -2.29 -2.88
C VAL A 9 2.47 -3.72 -2.76
N TYR A 10 3.40 -4.64 -2.57
CA TYR A 10 3.10 -6.04 -2.27
C TYR A 10 2.94 -6.20 -0.77
N ALA A 11 1.91 -6.91 -0.31
CA ALA A 11 1.65 -7.11 1.10
C ALA A 11 1.37 -8.57 1.46
N ILE A 12 1.87 -8.98 2.64
CA ILE A 12 1.60 -10.28 3.25
C ILE A 12 1.38 -10.10 4.76
N GLY A 13 0.38 -10.79 5.29
CA GLY A 13 0.05 -10.70 6.72
C GLY A 13 -1.23 -11.49 7.01
N PRO A 14 -2.41 -10.85 6.94
CA PRO A 14 -3.68 -11.53 7.20
C PRO A 14 -3.96 -12.63 6.17
N ALA A 15 -4.61 -13.71 6.60
CA ALA A 15 -4.90 -14.85 5.73
C ALA A 15 -6.07 -14.62 4.75
N THR A 16 -6.83 -13.52 4.91
CA THR A 16 -8.05 -13.27 4.13
C THR A 16 -8.14 -11.82 3.64
N ASN A 17 -8.77 -11.63 2.48
CA ASN A 17 -9.06 -10.30 1.93
C ASN A 17 -9.85 -9.41 2.89
N VAL A 18 -10.82 -9.98 3.60
CA VAL A 18 -11.67 -9.24 4.56
C VAL A 18 -10.82 -8.61 5.67
N ALA A 19 -9.92 -9.40 6.27
CA ALA A 19 -9.03 -8.89 7.31
C ALA A 19 -8.04 -7.86 6.76
N MET A 20 -7.54 -8.05 5.53
CA MET A 20 -6.67 -7.05 4.88
C MET A 20 -7.41 -5.72 4.66
N ARG A 21 -8.66 -5.76 4.22
CA ARG A 21 -9.50 -4.57 4.05
C ARG A 21 -9.76 -3.87 5.37
N GLU A 22 -10.08 -4.59 6.44
CA GLU A 22 -10.24 -3.99 7.77
C GLU A 22 -8.95 -3.29 8.25
N VAL A 23 -7.79 -3.92 8.04
CA VAL A 23 -6.50 -3.32 8.35
C VAL A 23 -6.27 -2.05 7.55
N LEU A 24 -6.46 -2.09 6.23
CA LEU A 24 -6.28 -0.94 5.35
C LEU A 24 -7.24 0.20 5.69
N THR A 25 -8.51 -0.11 5.98
CA THR A 25 -9.51 0.88 6.41
C THR A 25 -9.09 1.57 7.70
N THR A 26 -8.56 0.79 8.65
CA THR A 26 -8.10 1.31 9.95
C THR A 26 -6.81 2.12 9.82
N VAL A 27 -5.90 1.74 8.92
CA VAL A 27 -4.61 2.41 8.73
C VAL A 27 -4.75 3.68 7.89
N ALA A 28 -5.38 3.58 6.73
CA ALA A 28 -5.45 4.67 5.76
C ALA A 28 -6.63 5.63 6.02
N GLY A 29 -7.65 5.19 6.78
CA GLY A 29 -8.77 6.03 7.18
C GLY A 29 -9.69 6.42 6.01
N GLY A 30 -10.26 5.43 5.33
CA GLY A 30 -11.13 5.65 4.17
C GLY A 30 -12.32 4.68 4.12
N THR A 31 -13.00 4.66 2.98
CA THR A 31 -14.10 3.72 2.71
C THR A 31 -13.75 2.87 1.50
N PHE A 32 -13.96 1.55 1.60
CA PHE A 32 -13.85 0.68 0.44
C PHE A 32 -15.11 0.76 -0.43
N GLU A 33 -14.92 1.05 -1.71
CA GLU A 33 -15.89 0.79 -2.76
C GLU A 33 -15.41 -0.42 -3.58
N LEU A 34 -16.13 -1.55 -3.46
CA LEU A 34 -15.75 -2.85 -4.04
C LEU A 34 -14.36 -3.32 -3.58
N ARG A 35 -13.32 -3.01 -4.36
CA ARG A 35 -11.90 -3.36 -4.12
C ARG A 35 -11.00 -2.13 -3.93
N THR A 36 -11.53 -0.94 -4.16
CA THR A 36 -10.80 0.32 -4.12
C THR A 36 -11.08 1.01 -2.80
N LEU A 37 -10.05 1.43 -2.08
CA LEU A 37 -10.12 2.23 -0.87
C LEU A 37 -9.76 3.65 -1.23
N GLU A 38 -10.73 4.54 -1.13
CA GLU A 38 -10.50 5.95 -1.32
C GLU A 38 -10.32 6.64 0.04
N THR A 39 -9.26 7.44 0.11
CA THR A 39 -8.93 8.29 1.24
C THR A 39 -8.82 9.73 0.77
N GLY A 40 -8.63 10.68 1.70
CA GLY A 40 -8.46 12.09 1.33
C GLY A 40 -7.21 12.39 0.49
N SER A 41 -6.25 11.46 0.38
CA SER A 41 -4.97 11.69 -0.32
C SER A 41 -4.57 10.57 -1.28
N LEU A 42 -5.07 9.35 -1.07
CA LEU A 42 -4.69 8.15 -1.81
C LEU A 42 -5.94 7.40 -2.30
N ILE A 43 -5.81 6.82 -3.49
CA ILE A 43 -6.69 5.78 -4.03
C ILE A 43 -5.91 4.47 -3.95
N ILE A 44 -6.44 3.45 -3.29
CA ILE A 44 -5.74 2.18 -3.05
C ILE A 44 -6.59 1.03 -3.58
N ASP A 45 -6.18 0.41 -4.67
CA ASP A 45 -6.81 -0.80 -5.19
C ASP A 45 -6.19 -2.06 -4.59
N LEU A 46 -7.01 -2.86 -3.91
CA LEU A 46 -6.61 -4.16 -3.36
C LEU A 46 -6.86 -5.27 -4.38
N ILE A 47 -5.79 -5.91 -4.82
CA ILE A 47 -5.80 -7.06 -5.72
C ILE A 47 -5.37 -8.29 -4.94
N GLU A 48 -6.22 -9.32 -4.97
CA GLU A 48 -5.88 -10.64 -4.48
C GLU A 48 -5.25 -11.46 -5.60
N THR A 49 -4.11 -12.08 -5.32
CA THR A 49 -3.43 -13.01 -6.22
C THR A 49 -3.53 -14.42 -5.66
N ALA A 50 -3.21 -15.43 -6.47
CA ALA A 50 -3.35 -16.83 -6.08
C ALA A 50 -2.47 -17.25 -4.88
N GLY A 51 -1.56 -16.39 -4.40
CA GLY A 51 -0.64 -16.68 -3.30
C GLY A 51 0.36 -17.78 -3.68
N GLY A 52 1.63 -17.44 -3.67
CA GLY A 52 2.72 -18.38 -4.00
C GLY A 52 3.76 -18.45 -2.90
N ASP A 53 5.02 -18.51 -3.30
CA ASP A 53 6.14 -18.63 -2.38
C ASP A 53 6.27 -17.37 -1.50
N ALA A 54 6.25 -17.55 -0.17
CA ALA A 54 6.32 -16.44 0.77
C ALA A 54 7.69 -15.72 0.76
N ALA A 55 8.75 -16.34 0.24
CA ALA A 55 10.06 -15.73 0.14
C ALA A 55 10.17 -14.71 -1.01
N ASP A 56 9.26 -14.77 -1.99
CA ASP A 56 9.23 -13.85 -3.12
C ASP A 56 8.02 -12.92 -3.00
N PHE A 57 8.29 -11.63 -2.79
CA PHE A 57 7.24 -10.63 -2.61
C PHE A 57 6.34 -10.47 -3.84
N ALA A 58 6.81 -10.85 -5.04
CA ALA A 58 5.99 -10.83 -6.25
C ALA A 58 4.90 -11.93 -6.23
N ASN A 59 5.07 -12.95 -5.39
CA ASN A 59 4.12 -14.04 -5.22
C ASN A 59 3.24 -13.87 -3.97
N TRP A 60 3.32 -12.72 -3.29
CA TRP A 60 2.48 -12.47 -2.12
C TRP A 60 0.99 -12.38 -2.50
N PRO A 61 0.10 -12.83 -1.60
CA PRO A 61 -1.33 -12.95 -1.88
C PRO A 61 -2.04 -11.62 -2.09
N PHE A 62 -1.45 -10.50 -1.66
CA PHE A 62 -2.06 -9.18 -1.80
C PHE A 62 -1.12 -8.22 -2.53
N GLN A 63 -1.68 -7.52 -3.51
CA GLN A 63 -1.07 -6.40 -4.19
C GLN A 63 -1.94 -5.17 -4.00
N LEU A 64 -1.33 -4.06 -3.63
CA LEU A 64 -1.95 -2.75 -3.47
C LEU A 64 -1.45 -1.88 -4.62
N GLU A 65 -2.35 -1.40 -5.45
CA GLU A 65 -2.05 -0.38 -6.45
C GLU A 65 -2.49 0.97 -5.89
N ILE A 66 -1.55 1.89 -5.69
CA ILE A 66 -1.80 3.15 -5.00
C ILE A 66 -1.60 4.30 -5.98
N ASP A 67 -2.64 5.09 -6.16
CA ASP A 67 -2.65 6.32 -6.95
C ASP A 67 -2.87 7.54 -6.07
N ALA A 68 -2.30 8.66 -6.47
CA ALA A 68 -2.55 9.94 -5.80
C ALA A 68 -3.96 10.46 -6.15
N GLN A 69 -4.65 11.02 -5.14
CA GLN A 69 -5.87 11.79 -5.41
C GLN A 69 -5.56 13.04 -6.25
N PRO A 70 -6.49 13.50 -7.10
CA PRO A 70 -6.30 14.70 -7.91
C PRO A 70 -5.99 15.93 -7.05
N GLY A 71 -4.85 16.57 -7.35
CA GLY A 71 -4.37 17.76 -6.62
C GLY A 71 -3.39 17.46 -5.49
N VAL A 72 -3.11 16.19 -5.19
CA VAL A 72 -2.07 15.79 -4.25
C VAL A 72 -0.69 15.93 -4.91
N GLY A 73 0.23 16.61 -4.22
CA GLY A 73 1.62 16.74 -4.66
C GLY A 73 2.45 15.49 -4.37
N ARG A 74 3.59 15.35 -5.04
CA ARG A 74 4.51 14.21 -4.88
C ARG A 74 4.96 14.01 -3.43
N ASP A 75 5.36 15.07 -2.74
CA ASP A 75 5.81 14.97 -1.34
C ASP A 75 4.70 14.50 -0.40
N ASP A 76 3.48 15.03 -0.55
CA ASP A 76 2.31 14.59 0.21
C ASP A 76 1.96 13.13 -0.07
N PHE A 77 2.04 12.71 -1.33
CA PHE A 77 1.83 11.32 -1.74
C PHE A 77 2.85 10.37 -1.10
N ILE A 78 4.14 10.72 -1.16
CA ILE A 78 5.21 9.93 -0.54
C ILE A 78 5.03 9.87 0.99
N ALA A 79 4.66 10.99 1.62
CA ALA A 79 4.37 11.05 3.05
C ALA A 79 3.18 10.16 3.43
N ALA A 80 2.12 10.16 2.63
CA ALA A 80 0.94 9.32 2.84
C ALA A 80 1.26 7.83 2.66
N ILE A 81 2.04 7.44 1.64
CA ILE A 81 2.48 6.04 1.49
C ILE A 81 3.37 5.62 2.66
N ARG A 82 4.28 6.48 3.14
CA ARG A 82 5.09 6.18 4.33
C ARG A 82 4.21 5.92 5.55
N ALA A 83 3.22 6.77 5.79
CA ALA A 83 2.27 6.59 6.88
C ALA A 83 1.49 5.27 6.75
N LEU A 84 1.06 4.92 5.53
CA LEU A 84 0.42 3.63 5.23
C LEU A 84 1.33 2.45 5.55
N LEU A 85 2.58 2.47 5.07
CA LEU A 85 3.56 1.39 5.31
C LEU A 85 3.90 1.24 6.80
N ASP A 86 4.10 2.36 7.53
CA ASP A 86 4.32 2.33 8.98
C ASP A 86 3.09 1.75 9.71
N GLY A 87 1.88 2.13 9.32
CA GLY A 87 0.64 1.63 9.91
C GLY A 87 0.36 0.15 9.63
N LEU A 88 0.76 -0.35 8.44
CA LEU A 88 0.74 -1.77 8.10
C LEU A 88 1.74 -2.56 8.96
N ARG A 89 2.98 -2.06 9.08
CA ARG A 89 4.03 -2.68 9.92
C ARG A 89 3.61 -2.75 11.39
N ALA A 90 2.99 -1.70 11.93
CA ALA A 90 2.48 -1.67 13.29
C ALA A 90 1.43 -2.77 13.57
N ARG A 91 0.84 -3.34 12.52
CA ARG A 91 -0.13 -4.45 12.59
C ARG A 91 0.45 -5.79 12.12
N ALA A 92 1.78 -5.90 12.10
CA ALA A 92 2.53 -7.07 11.64
C ALA A 92 2.22 -7.47 10.18
N VAL A 93 1.78 -6.51 9.35
CA VAL A 93 1.64 -6.71 7.91
C VAL A 93 2.96 -6.30 7.26
N GLN A 94 3.59 -7.24 6.56
CA GLN A 94 4.77 -6.96 5.76
C GLN A 94 4.31 -6.34 4.45
N ALA A 95 4.95 -5.24 4.07
CA ALA A 95 4.63 -4.50 2.86
C ALA A 95 5.93 -4.05 2.17
N VAL A 96 6.03 -4.32 0.87
CA VAL A 96 7.18 -4.00 0.02
C VAL A 96 6.72 -3.06 -1.09
N PRO A 97 7.10 -1.78 -1.07
CA PRO A 97 6.83 -0.86 -2.16
C PRO A 97 7.75 -1.14 -3.36
N SER A 98 7.20 -1.04 -4.56
CA SER A 98 7.85 -1.22 -5.86
C SER A 98 7.42 -0.06 -6.77
N CYS A 99 8.11 1.07 -6.65
CA CYS A 99 7.80 2.30 -7.38
C CYS A 99 9.02 3.22 -7.46
N ASP A 100 9.00 4.25 -8.32
CA ASP A 100 10.15 5.14 -8.61
C ASP A 100 10.74 5.88 -7.41
N PHE A 101 10.03 5.92 -6.28
CA PHE A 101 10.47 6.53 -5.03
C PHE A 101 10.63 5.49 -3.92
N GLU A 102 10.82 4.22 -4.27
CA GLU A 102 11.09 3.14 -3.30
C GLU A 102 12.28 3.47 -2.39
N ASP A 103 13.33 4.11 -2.90
CA ASP A 103 14.48 4.55 -2.10
C ASP A 103 14.09 5.57 -1.02
N GLN A 104 13.09 6.40 -1.30
CA GLN A 104 12.55 7.36 -0.34
C GLN A 104 11.62 6.64 0.65
N LEU A 105 10.87 5.63 0.20
CA LEU A 105 9.97 4.84 1.05
C LEU A 105 10.72 3.83 1.92
N ARG A 106 11.93 3.41 1.51
CA ARG A 106 12.90 2.71 2.35
C ARG A 106 13.33 3.65 3.47
N ARG A 107 12.55 3.72 4.54
CA ARG A 107 13.11 4.02 5.85
C ARG A 107 14.23 3.02 6.05
N ALA A 108 15.46 3.55 6.17
CA ALA A 108 16.69 2.89 6.55
C ALA A 108 16.37 1.52 7.16
N SER A 109 16.63 0.46 6.41
CA SER A 109 16.76 -0.89 6.94
C SER A 109 17.60 -0.74 8.21
N CYS A 110 16.94 -0.78 9.37
CA CYS A 110 17.64 -0.83 10.63
C CYS A 110 18.42 -2.16 10.59
N PRO A 111 19.75 -2.13 10.77
CA PRO A 111 20.63 -3.28 10.57
C PRO A 111 20.28 -4.48 11.45
#